data_AF-A0A1F8MP48-F1
#
_entry.id   AF-A0A1F8MP48-F1
#
_cell.length_a   1.000
_cell.length_b   1.000
_cell.length_c   1.000
_cell.angle_alpha   90.00
_cell.angle_beta   90.00
_cell.angle_gamma   90.00
#
_symmetry.space_group_name_H-M   'P 1'
#
loop_
_entity.id
_entity.type
_entity.pdbx_description
1 polymer ?
#
loop_
_entity_poly.entity_id
_entity_poly.type
_entity_poly.pdbx_seq_one_letter_code
_entity_poly.pdbx_strand_id
1 'polypeptide(L)'
;MNETLTGWWDSSATFKKCTAEKASFVFLGLFDLILTILAINLGLFEINPLVRFMVQIPALLLAVKFVIPVLIAWIMPGRLLLPAIALLAIAVIWNLKELVIFLIQ
;
A
#
# COMPACT_ATOMS: atom_id res chain seq x y z
N MET A 1 35.10 8.04 8.60
CA MET A 1 34.13 7.84 7.49
C MET A 1 33.41 6.53 7.73
N ASN A 2 32.37 6.50 8.58
CA ASN A 2 31.52 5.31 8.84
C ASN A 2 30.25 5.61 9.67
N GLU A 3 30.04 6.82 10.19
CA GLU A 3 28.88 7.14 11.04
C GLU A 3 27.55 7.32 10.27
N THR A 4 27.60 7.56 8.95
CA THR A 4 26.40 7.82 8.15
C THR A 4 25.63 6.54 7.80
N LEU A 5 26.32 5.41 7.64
CA LEU A 5 25.69 4.14 7.26
C LEU A 5 24.92 3.52 8.44
N THR A 6 25.47 3.55 9.65
CA THR A 6 24.82 3.00 10.86
C THR A 6 23.50 3.71 11.16
N GLY A 7 23.45 5.04 11.07
CA GLY A 7 22.23 5.81 11.32
C GLY A 7 21.08 5.55 10.33
N TRP A 8 21.37 5.06 9.12
CA TRP A 8 20.35 4.72 8.11
C TRP A 8 19.67 3.38 8.44
N TRP A 9 20.44 2.41 8.90
CA TRP A 9 19.94 1.09 9.31
C TRP A 9 19.39 1.08 10.75
N ASP A 10 19.77 2.03 11.60
CA ASP A 10 19.20 2.18 12.96
C ASP A 10 17.68 2.46 12.96
N SER A 11 17.14 2.91 11.82
CA SER A 11 15.69 3.13 11.63
C SER A 11 14.97 1.92 11.03
N SER A 12 15.71 0.90 10.61
CA SER A 12 15.19 -0.40 10.19
C SER A 12 14.91 -1.25 11.44
N ALA A 13 13.85 -2.06 11.41
CA ALA A 13 13.41 -2.92 12.53
C ALA A 13 12.94 -2.22 13.83
N THR A 14 13.11 -0.90 13.98
CA THR A 14 12.55 -0.16 15.13
C THR A 14 11.45 0.81 14.65
N PHE A 15 10.22 0.62 15.12
CA PHE A 15 9.09 1.52 14.81
C PHE A 15 9.18 2.90 15.52
N LYS A 16 10.22 3.17 16.32
CA LYS A 16 10.38 4.41 17.12
C LYS A 16 10.89 5.62 16.34
N LYS A 17 11.61 5.42 15.22
CA LYS A 17 12.03 6.51 14.31
C LYS A 17 11.23 6.36 13.01
N CYS A 18 10.65 7.46 12.54
CA CYS A 18 9.75 7.49 11.37
C CYS A 18 8.46 6.63 11.51
N THR A 19 7.83 6.67 12.68
CA THR A 19 6.56 5.97 12.95
C THR A 19 5.43 6.47 12.05
N ALA A 20 5.39 7.79 11.79
CA ALA A 20 4.34 8.42 11.01
C ALA A 20 4.35 7.93 9.55
N GLU A 21 5.52 7.84 8.92
CA GLU A 21 5.69 7.40 7.54
C GLU A 21 5.35 5.91 7.40
N LYS A 22 5.83 5.07 8.33
CA LYS A 22 5.49 3.64 8.36
C LYS A 22 4.00 3.41 8.57
N ALA A 23 3.39 4.13 9.52
CA ALA A 23 1.96 4.04 9.79
C ALA A 23 1.15 4.52 8.58
N SER A 24 1.47 5.69 8.02
CA SER A 24 0.79 6.21 6.82
C SER A 24 0.88 5.24 5.66
N PHE A 25 2.03 4.62 5.39
CA PHE A 25 2.16 3.63 4.33
C PHE A 25 1.26 2.41 4.55
N VAL A 26 1.24 1.86 5.76
CA VAL A 26 0.37 0.72 6.11
C VAL A 26 -1.10 1.10 6.02
N PHE A 27 -1.49 2.27 6.54
CA PHE A 27 -2.87 2.76 6.47
C PHE A 27 -3.33 2.98 5.04
N LEU A 28 -2.48 3.58 4.20
CA LEU A 28 -2.78 3.75 2.78
C LEU A 28 -2.95 2.40 2.07
N GLY A 29 -2.12 1.41 2.39
CA GLY A 29 -2.25 0.05 1.85
C GLY A 29 -3.52 -0.65 2.31
N LEU A 30 -3.90 -0.50 3.58
CA LEU A 30 -5.15 -1.04 4.08
C LEU A 30 -6.36 -0.38 3.40
N PHE A 31 -6.32 0.94 3.22
CA PHE A 31 -7.37 1.67 2.51
C PHE A 31 -7.47 1.25 1.04
N ASP A 32 -6.33 1.08 0.35
CA ASP A 32 -6.30 0.52 -1.02
C ASP A 32 -6.92 -0.88 -1.09
N LEU A 33 -6.61 -1.76 -0.12
CA LEU A 33 -7.22 -3.09 -0.03
C LEU A 33 -8.74 -2.99 0.15
N ILE A 34 -9.24 -2.13 1.04
CA ILE A 34 -10.68 -1.94 1.26
C ILE A 34 -11.36 -1.47 -0.02
N LEU A 35 -10.82 -0.45 -0.69
CA LEU A 35 -11.35 0.04 -1.97
C LEU A 35 -11.37 -1.06 -3.03
N THR A 36 -10.35 -1.90 -3.06
CA THR A 36 -10.25 -3.01 -4.00
C THR A 36 -11.30 -4.08 -3.73
N ILE A 37 -11.48 -4.47 -2.46
CA ILE A 37 -12.52 -5.43 -2.05
C ILE A 37 -13.91 -4.88 -2.37
N LEU A 38 -14.13 -3.59 -2.11
CA LEU A 38 -15.40 -2.93 -2.42
C LEU A 38 -15.67 -2.91 -3.93
N ALA A 39 -14.67 -2.55 -4.74
CA ALA A 39 -14.77 -2.56 -6.20
C ALA A 39 -15.08 -3.98 -6.73
N ILE A 40 -14.41 -5.01 -6.19
CA ILE A 40 -14.67 -6.42 -6.51
C ILE A 40 -16.12 -6.79 -6.19
N ASN A 41 -16.61 -6.44 -5.01
CA ASN A 41 -17.99 -6.74 -4.59
C ASN A 41 -19.04 -6.03 -5.47
N LEU A 42 -18.69 -4.87 -6.03
CA LEU A 42 -19.55 -4.11 -6.96
C LEU A 42 -19.43 -4.58 -8.42
N GLY A 43 -18.60 -5.58 -8.71
CA GLY A 43 -18.44 -6.13 -10.05
C GLY A 43 -17.46 -5.37 -10.94
N LEU A 44 -16.66 -4.43 -10.40
CA LEU A 44 -15.68 -3.60 -11.11
C LEU A 44 -14.39 -4.38 -11.45
N PHE A 45 -14.51 -5.62 -11.93
CA PHE A 45 -13.38 -6.50 -12.26
C PHE A 45 -12.53 -5.99 -13.43
N GLU A 46 -13.06 -5.08 -14.25
CA GLU A 46 -12.42 -4.58 -15.47
C GLU A 46 -11.43 -3.43 -15.23
N ILE A 47 -11.47 -2.79 -14.05
CA ILE A 47 -10.72 -1.55 -13.80
C ILE A 47 -9.21 -1.79 -13.64
N ASN A 48 -8.80 -3.01 -13.28
CA ASN A 48 -7.39 -3.30 -13.07
C ASN A 48 -7.03 -4.73 -13.54
N PRO A 49 -6.45 -4.89 -14.75
CA PRO A 49 -6.09 -6.19 -15.33
C PRO A 49 -5.21 -7.05 -14.41
N LEU A 50 -4.37 -6.40 -13.60
CA LEU A 50 -3.52 -7.03 -12.58
C LEU A 50 -4.33 -7.59 -11.41
N VAL A 51 -5.36 -6.87 -10.95
CA VAL A 51 -6.20 -7.30 -9.83
C VAL A 51 -7.11 -8.46 -10.25
N ARG A 52 -7.56 -8.50 -11.51
CA ARG A 52 -8.43 -9.58 -12.03
C ARG A 52 -7.87 -10.98 -11.73
N PHE A 53 -6.57 -11.17 -11.91
CA PHE A 53 -5.89 -12.43 -11.58
C PHE A 53 -5.81 -12.67 -10.07
N MET A 54 -5.57 -11.61 -9.29
CA MET A 54 -5.48 -11.69 -7.84
C MET A 54 -6.82 -12.02 -7.17
N VAL A 55 -7.96 -11.60 -7.74
CA VAL A 55 -9.29 -11.94 -7.20
C VAL A 55 -9.56 -13.43 -7.20
N GLN A 56 -9.04 -14.16 -8.21
CA GLN A 56 -9.21 -15.60 -8.30
C GLN A 56 -8.54 -16.35 -7.14
N ILE A 57 -7.58 -15.70 -6.46
CA ILE A 57 -6.84 -16.26 -5.34
C ILE A 57 -6.85 -15.23 -4.19
N PRO A 58 -7.86 -15.24 -3.29
CA PRO A 58 -8.00 -14.24 -2.22
C PRO A 58 -6.76 -14.11 -1.33
N ALA A 59 -6.02 -15.21 -1.11
CA ALA A 59 -4.76 -15.20 -0.39
C ALA A 59 -3.67 -14.37 -1.11
N LEU A 60 -3.62 -14.40 -2.44
CA LEU A 60 -2.68 -13.61 -3.24
C LEU A 60 -3.01 -12.12 -3.16
N LEU A 61 -4.30 -11.77 -3.19
CA LEU A 61 -4.75 -10.38 -3.00
C LEU A 61 -4.30 -9.82 -1.64
N LEU A 62 -4.52 -10.58 -0.56
CA LEU A 62 -4.08 -10.20 0.79
C LEU A 62 -2.55 -10.14 0.90
N ALA A 63 -1.85 -11.09 0.29
CA ALA A 63 -0.38 -11.09 0.30
C ALA A 63 0.17 -9.83 -0.36
N VAL A 64 -0.32 -9.48 -1.55
CA VAL A 64 0.20 -8.36 -2.35
C VAL A 64 -0.23 -7.00 -1.80
N LYS A 65 -1.49 -6.84 -1.40
CA LYS A 65 -2.02 -5.53 -0.97
C LYS A 65 -1.88 -5.25 0.52
N PHE A 66 -1.54 -6.25 1.34
CA PHE A 66 -1.40 -6.06 2.79
C PHE A 66 -0.11 -6.63 3.36
N VAL A 67 0.16 -7.92 3.19
CA VAL A 67 1.32 -8.56 3.84
C VAL A 67 2.64 -7.96 3.32
N ILE A 68 2.81 -7.84 2.01
CA ILE A 68 4.02 -7.26 1.41
C ILE A 68 4.22 -5.81 1.84
N PRO A 69 3.23 -4.89 1.74
CA PRO A 69 3.36 -3.53 2.26
C PRO A 69 3.74 -3.44 3.74
N VAL A 70 3.17 -4.30 4.60
CA VAL A 70 3.54 -4.33 6.03
C VAL A 70 4.99 -4.78 6.22
N LEU A 71 5.45 -5.80 5.48
CA LEU A 71 6.85 -6.25 5.52
C LEU A 71 7.81 -5.17 5.01
N ILE A 72 7.45 -4.46 3.93
CA ILE A 72 8.22 -3.35 3.38
C ILE A 72 8.32 -2.22 4.42
N ALA A 73 7.22 -1.85 5.08
CA ALA A 73 7.21 -0.84 6.14
C ALA A 73 8.12 -1.23 7.33
N TRP A 74 8.20 -2.53 7.63
CA TRP A 74 9.02 -3.05 8.72
C TRP A 74 10.53 -2.95 8.42
N ILE A 75 10.93 -3.33 7.20
CA ILE A 75 12.34 -3.46 6.81
C ILE A 75 12.92 -2.11 6.37
N MET A 76 12.14 -1.28 5.66
CA MET A 76 12.67 -0.06 5.04
C MET A 76 12.82 1.10 6.04
N PRO A 77 13.90 1.89 5.92
CA PRO A 77 14.03 3.16 6.64
C PRO A 77 12.98 4.16 6.13
N GLY A 78 12.35 4.91 7.04
CA GLY A 78 11.15 5.72 6.76
C GLY A 78 11.28 6.73 5.62
N ARG A 79 12.48 7.26 5.36
CA ARG A 79 12.70 8.20 4.25
C ARG A 79 12.53 7.57 2.86
N LEU A 80 12.82 6.27 2.72
CA LEU A 80 12.60 5.53 1.47
C LEU A 80 11.13 5.11 1.28
N LEU A 81 10.31 5.21 2.33
CA LEU A 81 8.87 4.97 2.22
C LEU A 81 8.13 6.14 1.56
N LEU A 82 8.65 7.37 1.60
CA LEU A 82 7.99 8.54 1.00
C LEU A 82 7.63 8.37 -0.49
N PRO A 83 8.55 7.96 -1.39
CA PRO A 83 8.19 7.72 -2.79
C PRO A 83 7.18 6.57 -2.95
N ALA A 84 7.28 5.53 -2.10
CA ALA A 84 6.32 4.43 -2.12
C ALA A 84 4.92 4.88 -1.66
N ILE A 85 4.82 5.71 -0.63
CA ILE A 85 3.57 6.34 -0.16
C ILE A 85 2.97 7.19 -1.27
N ALA A 86 3.77 8.00 -1.97
CA ALA A 86 3.28 8.83 -3.07
C ALA A 86 2.68 7.99 -4.21
N LEU A 87 3.39 6.93 -4.63
CA LEU A 87 2.87 6.00 -5.65
C LEU A 87 1.59 5.31 -5.18
N LEU A 88 1.54 4.86 -3.92
CA LEU A 88 0.36 4.22 -3.37
C LEU A 88 -0.82 5.19 -3.28
N ALA A 89 -0.57 6.46 -2.96
CA ALA A 89 -1.59 7.50 -2.89
C ALA A 89 -2.23 7.76 -4.26
N ILE A 90 -1.43 7.76 -5.33
CA ILE A 90 -1.94 7.88 -6.70
C ILE A 90 -2.86 6.69 -7.02
N ALA A 91 -2.46 5.46 -6.69
CA ALA A 91 -3.28 4.28 -6.90
C ALA A 91 -4.59 4.33 -6.11
N VAL A 92 -4.54 4.76 -4.84
CA VAL A 92 -5.72 4.95 -3.97
C VAL A 92 -6.67 6.01 -4.55
N ILE A 93 -6.14 7.16 -4.96
CA ILE A 93 -6.95 8.25 -5.54
C ILE A 93 -7.61 7.77 -6.83
N TRP A 94 -6.88 7.02 -7.67
CA TRP A 94 -7.45 6.42 -8.87
C TRP A 94 -8.59 5.46 -8.54
N ASN A 95 -8.37 4.50 -7.64
CA ASN A 95 -9.38 3.53 -7.22
C ASN A 95 -10.62 4.23 -6.63
N LEU A 96 -10.42 5.29 -5.82
CA LEU A 96 -11.50 6.08 -5.27
C LEU A 96 -12.27 6.84 -6.36
N LYS A 97 -11.57 7.49 -7.30
CA LYS A 97 -12.18 8.23 -8.41
C LYS A 97 -13.07 7.31 -9.25
N GLU A 98 -12.55 6.15 -9.65
CA GLU A 98 -13.28 5.15 -10.43
C GLU A 98 -14.51 4.63 -9.68
N LEU A 99 -14.36 4.32 -8.39
CA LEU A 99 -15.46 3.86 -7.55
C LEU A 99 -16.57 4.93 -7.41
N VAL A 100 -16.20 6.19 -7.22
CA VAL A 100 -17.14 7.31 -7.11
C VAL A 100 -17.87 7.54 -8.43
N ILE A 101 -17.17 7.48 -9.57
CA ILE A 101 -17.78 7.58 -10.90
C ILE A 101 -18.80 6.46 -11.08
N PHE A 102 -18.44 5.22 -10.76
CA PHE A 102 -19.34 4.07 -10.86
C PHE A 102 -20.59 4.17 -9.98
N LEU A 103 -20.49 4.77 -8.79
CA LEU A 103 -21.63 4.91 -7.86
C LEU A 103 -22.59 6.04 -8.21
N ILE A 104 -22.15 7.03 -9.01
CA ILE A 104 -22.95 8.22 -9.36
C ILE A 104 -23.55 8.12 -10.77
N GLN A 105 -23.00 7.24 -11.63
CA GLN A 105 -23.55 6.94 -12.95
C GLN A 105 -24.58 5.81 -12.89
#